data_AF-A0A822GP37-F1
#
_entry.id   AF-A0A822GP37-F1
#
_cell.length_a   1.000
_cell.length_b   1.000
_cell.length_c   1.000
_cell.angle_alpha   90.00
_cell.angle_beta   90.00
_cell.angle_gamma   90.00
#
_symmetry.space_group_name_H-M   'P 1'
#
loop_
_entity.id
_entity.type
_entity.pdbx_description
1 polymer ?
#
loop_
_entity_poly.entity_id
_entity_poly.type
_entity_poly.pdbx_seq_one_letter_code
_entity_poly.pdbx_strand_id
1 'polypeptide(L)'
;MLIYFIHRALHHRFLYKHFHKLHHRWIIPTPFASHAFQWLDGFLQSLPYHLYVFLFPLHNIHDGNYSVPKYLQSIINGAAHHNDHHQYYDCNYGQFITLWDRLMNTFHSPSVYSERKKRKILTD
;
A
#
# COMPACT_ATOMS: atom_id res chain seq x y z
N MET A 1 -9.98 -1.05 -5.61
CA MET A 1 -11.44 -0.85 -5.82
C MET A 1 -11.76 0.52 -6.41
N LEU A 2 -11.29 1.64 -5.82
CA LEU A 2 -11.59 2.98 -6.35
C LEU A 2 -11.04 3.23 -7.78
N ILE A 3 -9.81 2.78 -8.08
CA ILE A 3 -9.20 2.89 -9.43
C ILE A 3 -10.08 2.26 -10.50
N TYR A 4 -10.68 1.10 -10.22
CA TYR A 4 -11.55 0.40 -11.16
C TYR A 4 -12.74 1.26 -11.59
N PHE A 5 -13.43 1.89 -10.63
CA PHE A 5 -14.58 2.74 -10.92
C PHE A 5 -14.20 4.02 -11.67
N ILE A 6 -13.07 4.64 -11.29
CA ILE A 6 -12.56 5.83 -11.97
C ILE A 6 -12.19 5.51 -13.43
N HIS A 7 -11.44 4.44 -13.64
CA HIS A 7 -11.04 4.01 -14.98
C HIS A 7 -12.28 3.65 -15.82
N ARG A 8 -13.26 2.93 -15.25
CA ARG A 8 -14.54 2.65 -15.93
C ARG A 8 -15.30 3.92 -16.31
N ALA A 9 -15.31 4.94 -15.45
CA ALA A 9 -15.93 6.23 -15.77
C ALA A 9 -15.18 6.95 -16.92
N LEU A 10 -13.85 6.88 -16.96
CA LEU A 10 -13.04 7.44 -18.06
C LEU A 10 -13.35 6.82 -19.42
N HIS A 11 -13.83 5.57 -19.46
CA HIS A 11 -14.33 4.93 -20.69
C HIS A 11 -15.74 5.35 -21.10
N HIS A 12 -16.43 6.19 -20.32
CA HIS A 12 -17.70 6.77 -20.75
C HIS A 12 -17.51 7.65 -21.99
N ARG A 13 -18.44 7.59 -22.96
CA ARG A 13 -18.30 8.17 -24.32
C ARG A 13 -17.76 9.60 -24.35
N PHE A 14 -18.22 10.45 -23.43
CA PHE A 14 -17.75 11.83 -23.29
C PHE A 14 -16.31 11.91 -22.76
N LEU A 15 -16.01 11.26 -21.63
CA LEU A 15 -14.69 11.30 -21.00
C LEU A 15 -13.64 10.60 -21.85
N TYR A 16 -14.01 9.51 -22.51
CA TYR A 16 -13.13 8.78 -23.40
C TYR A 16 -12.66 9.68 -24.55
N LYS A 17 -13.60 10.33 -25.25
CA LYS A 17 -13.28 11.17 -26.42
C LYS A 17 -12.34 12.34 -26.08
N HIS A 18 -12.47 12.92 -24.89
CA HIS A 18 -11.76 14.16 -24.52
C HIS A 18 -10.53 13.97 -23.64
N PHE A 19 -10.45 12.87 -22.87
CA PHE A 19 -9.41 12.68 -21.86
C PHE A 19 -8.68 11.33 -21.96
N HIS A 20 -9.39 10.24 -22.25
CA HIS A 20 -8.83 8.88 -22.18
C HIS A 20 -8.33 8.34 -23.53
N LYS A 21 -8.83 8.88 -24.66
CA LYS A 21 -8.48 8.43 -26.02
C LYS A 21 -6.99 8.61 -26.33
N LEU A 22 -6.34 9.66 -25.80
CA LEU A 22 -4.92 9.90 -26.01
C LEU A 22 -4.08 8.77 -25.38
N HIS A 23 -4.39 8.40 -24.14
CA HIS A 23 -3.76 7.29 -23.45
C HIS A 23 -3.92 5.97 -24.22
N HIS A 24 -5.14 5.64 -24.67
CA HIS A 24 -5.42 4.42 -25.44
C HIS A 24 -4.86 4.39 -26.87
N ARG A 25 -4.39 5.52 -27.39
CA ARG A 25 -3.67 5.54 -28.68
C ARG A 25 -2.30 4.86 -28.57
N TRP A 26 -1.74 4.82 -27.38
CA TRP A 26 -0.47 4.16 -27.08
C TRP A 26 -0.73 2.70 -26.68
N ILE A 27 -0.80 1.82 -27.69
CA ILE A 27 -1.13 0.40 -27.52
C ILE A 27 0.00 -0.36 -26.80
N ILE A 28 1.25 0.09 -26.95
CA ILE A 28 2.42 -0.50 -26.31
C ILE A 28 2.66 0.21 -24.98
N PRO A 29 2.45 -0.44 -23.82
CA PRO A 29 2.60 0.16 -22.51
C PRO A 29 4.07 0.25 -22.09
N THR A 30 4.85 1.08 -22.78
CA THR A 30 6.21 1.42 -22.36
C THR A 30 6.18 2.33 -21.14
N PRO A 31 7.29 2.51 -20.39
CA PRO A 31 7.36 3.50 -19.31
C PRO A 31 6.94 4.92 -19.75
N PHE A 32 7.16 5.24 -21.03
CA PHE A 32 6.77 6.50 -21.64
C PHE A 32 5.26 6.63 -21.91
N ALA A 33 4.49 5.53 -21.93
CA ALA A 33 3.03 5.59 -22.11
C ALA A 33 2.33 6.38 -20.98
N SER A 34 2.97 6.47 -19.81
CA SER A 34 2.53 7.34 -18.71
C SER A 34 2.55 8.84 -19.07
N HIS A 35 3.35 9.25 -20.05
CA HIS A 35 3.42 10.64 -20.50
C HIS A 35 2.29 10.98 -21.48
N ALA A 36 1.56 9.97 -21.97
CA ALA A 36 0.38 10.15 -22.82
C ALA A 36 -0.90 10.43 -22.03
N PHE A 37 -0.85 10.39 -20.69
CA PHE A 37 -1.98 10.80 -19.86
C PHE A 37 -2.19 12.31 -19.97
N GLN A 38 -3.42 12.72 -20.29
CA GLN A 38 -3.82 14.10 -20.04
C GLN A 38 -3.86 14.33 -18.52
N TRP A 39 -3.62 15.58 -18.09
CA TRP A 39 -3.54 15.93 -16.67
C TRP A 39 -4.73 15.41 -15.85
N LEU A 40 -5.96 15.46 -16.40
CA LEU A 40 -7.15 14.98 -15.72
C LEU A 40 -7.19 13.44 -15.61
N ASP A 41 -6.78 12.74 -16.65
CA ASP A 41 -6.74 11.27 -16.67
C ASP A 41 -5.73 10.74 -15.64
N GLY A 42 -4.52 11.30 -15.67
CA GLY A 42 -3.47 10.97 -14.69
C GLY A 42 -3.85 11.35 -13.25
N PHE A 43 -4.44 12.53 -13.04
CA PHE A 43 -4.88 12.96 -11.72
C PHE A 43 -5.99 12.05 -11.16
N LEU A 44 -7.04 11.79 -11.95
CA LEU A 44 -8.14 10.94 -11.50
C LEU A 44 -7.69 9.51 -11.21
N GLN A 45 -6.87 8.91 -12.07
CA GLN A 45 -6.36 7.55 -11.83
C GLN A 45 -5.37 7.48 -10.67
N SER A 46 -4.66 8.57 -10.35
CA SER A 46 -3.71 8.61 -9.23
C SER A 46 -4.33 9.00 -7.88
N LEU A 47 -5.51 9.62 -7.86
CA LEU A 47 -6.21 10.01 -6.62
C LEU A 47 -6.34 8.88 -5.60
N PRO A 48 -6.71 7.64 -5.97
CA PRO A 48 -6.81 6.55 -5.01
C PRO A 48 -5.51 6.26 -4.28
N TYR A 49 -4.37 6.37 -4.97
CA TYR A 49 -3.06 6.19 -4.35
C TYR A 49 -2.74 7.34 -3.39
N HIS A 50 -3.04 8.58 -3.76
CA HIS A 50 -2.82 9.74 -2.89
C HIS A 50 -3.71 9.71 -1.66
N LEU A 51 -5.02 9.47 -1.82
CA LEU A 51 -5.96 9.29 -0.72
C LEU A 51 -5.55 8.14 0.20
N TYR A 52 -5.03 7.05 -0.37
CA TYR A 52 -4.55 5.92 0.40
C TYR A 52 -3.45 6.32 1.39
N VAL A 53 -2.48 7.16 1.00
CA VAL A 53 -1.41 7.62 1.90
C VAL A 53 -1.95 8.42 3.09
N PHE A 54 -3.02 9.20 2.90
CA PHE A 54 -3.63 9.97 3.97
C PHE A 54 -4.51 9.12 4.90
N LEU A 55 -5.17 8.10 4.36
CA LEU A 55 -6.00 7.17 5.13
C LEU A 55 -5.17 6.12 5.88
N PHE A 56 -4.07 5.68 5.27
CA PHE A 56 -3.15 4.68 5.80
C PHE A 56 -1.75 5.32 5.84
N PRO A 57 -1.34 5.84 7.01
CA PRO A 57 -0.08 6.55 7.12
C PRO A 57 1.10 5.61 6.81
N LEU A 58 1.67 5.76 5.61
CA LEU A 58 2.82 4.97 5.14
C LEU A 58 4.09 5.26 5.95
N HIS A 59 4.13 6.35 6.73
CA HIS A 59 5.24 6.61 7.66
C HIS A 59 5.50 5.42 8.57
N ASN A 60 4.44 4.71 9.00
CA ASN A 60 4.59 3.58 9.90
C ASN A 60 5.23 2.33 9.28
N ILE A 61 5.38 2.27 7.96
CA ILE A 61 6.00 1.13 7.24
C ILE A 61 7.52 1.36 7.07
N HIS A 62 7.97 2.61 7.10
CA HIS A 62 9.39 2.97 6.99
C HIS A 62 9.99 3.69 8.20
N ASP A 63 9.16 4.11 9.17
CA ASP A 63 9.64 4.69 10.42
C ASP A 63 10.36 3.60 11.22
N GLY A 64 11.68 3.73 11.32
CA GLY A 64 12.53 2.90 12.18
C GLY A 64 12.14 2.94 13.67
N ASN A 65 11.15 3.74 14.05
CA ASN A 65 10.58 3.80 15.40
C ASN A 65 9.45 2.76 15.65
N TYR A 66 8.95 2.09 14.61
CA TYR A 66 7.94 1.02 14.72
C TYR A 66 6.66 1.47 15.46
N SER A 67 6.28 2.74 15.32
CA SER A 67 5.25 3.42 16.13
C SER A 67 3.82 3.12 15.67
N VAL A 68 3.40 1.86 15.73
CA VAL A 68 2.00 1.49 15.48
C VAL A 68 1.24 1.42 16.82
N PRO A 69 0.05 2.04 16.97
CA PRO A 69 -0.78 1.91 18.16
C PRO A 69 -1.04 0.45 18.49
N LYS A 70 -0.97 0.07 19.79
CA LYS A 70 -1.01 -1.34 20.23
C LYS A 70 -2.22 -2.12 19.70
N TYR A 71 -3.37 -1.46 19.59
CA TYR A 71 -4.61 -2.07 19.08
C TYR A 71 -4.57 -2.30 17.56
N LEU A 72 -3.74 -1.57 16.81
CA LEU A 72 -3.59 -1.71 15.36
C LEU A 72 -2.43 -2.62 14.96
N GLN A 73 -1.49 -2.93 15.87
CA GLN A 73 -0.34 -3.80 15.58
C GLN A 73 -0.73 -5.18 15.04
N SER A 74 -1.92 -5.68 15.39
CA SER A 74 -2.40 -6.99 14.94
C SER A 74 -3.06 -6.97 13.57
N ILE A 75 -3.37 -5.78 13.04
CA ILE A 75 -4.13 -5.55 11.80
C ILE A 75 -3.25 -4.90 10.75
N ILE A 76 -2.46 -3.89 11.13
CA ILE A 76 -1.59 -3.12 10.25
C ILE A 76 -0.26 -3.84 10.11
N ASN A 77 0.12 -4.13 8.86
CA ASN A 77 1.46 -4.58 8.53
C ASN A 77 2.36 -3.33 8.46
N GLY A 78 3.03 -3.05 9.58
CA GLY A 78 3.91 -1.89 9.75
C GLY A 78 5.40 -2.20 9.56
N ALA A 79 6.27 -1.24 9.84
CA ALA A 79 7.72 -1.31 9.64
C ALA A 79 8.37 -2.52 10.31
N ALA A 80 7.83 -2.96 11.46
CA ALA A 80 8.38 -4.08 12.21
C ALA A 80 8.15 -5.40 11.48
N HIS A 81 6.99 -5.56 10.86
CA HIS A 81 6.65 -6.73 10.05
C HIS A 81 7.46 -6.73 8.75
N HIS A 82 7.64 -5.56 8.12
CA HIS A 82 8.46 -5.40 6.92
C HIS A 82 9.94 -5.68 7.19
N ASN A 83 10.48 -5.20 8.31
CA ASN A 83 11.85 -5.50 8.72
C ASN A 83 12.06 -7.01 8.92
N ASP A 84 11.14 -7.67 9.63
CA ASP A 84 11.20 -9.12 9.85
C ASP A 84 11.00 -9.91 8.55
N HIS A 85 10.18 -9.42 7.61
CA HIS A 85 10.05 -10.01 6.26
C HIS A 85 11.40 -10.03 5.53
N HIS A 86 12.18 -8.93 5.56
CA HIS A 86 13.52 -8.91 4.97
C HIS A 86 14.54 -9.79 5.72
N GLN A 87 14.32 -10.05 7.01
CA GLN A 87 15.21 -10.91 7.80
C GLN A 87 14.92 -12.40 7.62
N TYR A 88 13.65 -12.80 7.59
CA TYR A 88 13.23 -14.21 7.59
C TYR A 88 12.78 -14.72 6.21
N TYR A 89 12.52 -13.85 5.23
CA TYR A 89 12.11 -14.12 3.84
C TYR A 89 10.79 -14.90 3.65
N ASP A 90 10.37 -15.72 4.62
CA ASP A 90 9.26 -16.67 4.56
C ASP A 90 7.97 -16.19 5.29
N CYS A 91 7.92 -14.93 5.71
CA CYS A 91 6.80 -14.40 6.48
C CYS A 91 6.42 -12.95 6.14
N ASN A 92 5.22 -12.52 6.56
CA ASN A 92 4.72 -11.14 6.51
C ASN A 92 4.74 -10.48 5.12
N TYR A 93 4.21 -11.17 4.11
CA TYR A 93 4.11 -10.71 2.72
C TYR A 93 3.10 -9.59 2.50
N GLY A 94 2.17 -9.37 3.43
CA GLY A 94 1.14 -8.35 3.31
C GLY A 94 1.75 -6.94 3.27
N GLN A 95 1.40 -6.14 2.27
CA GLN A 95 1.99 -4.80 2.13
C GLN A 95 1.49 -3.80 3.19
N PHE A 96 0.25 -3.93 3.65
CA PHE A 96 -0.42 -2.90 4.45
C PHE A 96 -1.22 -3.42 5.63
N ILE A 97 -1.84 -4.59 5.46
CA ILE A 97 -2.60 -5.26 6.50
C ILE A 97 -2.20 -6.73 6.56
N THR A 98 -2.24 -7.29 7.76
CA THR A 98 -1.85 -8.69 8.01
C THR A 98 -2.95 -9.68 7.61
N LEU A 99 -4.07 -9.21 7.06
CA LEU A 99 -5.25 -10.05 6.76
C LEU A 99 -4.86 -11.24 5.86
N TRP A 100 -4.16 -10.97 4.77
CA TRP A 100 -3.75 -12.00 3.83
C TRP A 100 -2.68 -12.92 4.40
N ASP A 101 -1.77 -12.38 5.21
CA ASP A 101 -0.78 -13.20 5.93
C ASP A 101 -1.44 -14.16 6.92
N ARG A 102 -2.51 -13.73 7.57
CA ARG A 102 -3.28 -14.59 8.49
C ARG A 102 -4.08 -15.64 7.74
N LEU A 103 -4.70 -15.28 6.62
CA LEU A 103 -5.47 -16.21 5.79
C LEU A 103 -4.59 -17.28 5.12
N MET A 104 -3.37 -16.90 4.72
CA MET A 104 -2.42 -17.80 4.05
C MET A 104 -1.40 -18.42 5.00
N ASN A 105 -1.55 -18.20 6.32
CA ASN A 105 -0.68 -18.73 7.37
C ASN A 105 0.81 -18.35 7.22
N THR A 106 1.07 -17.16 6.71
CA THR A 106 2.41 -16.54 6.58
C THR A 106 2.63 -15.40 7.58
N PHE A 107 1.72 -15.23 8.54
CA PHE A 107 1.80 -14.17 9.56
C PHE A 107 2.80 -14.52 10.67
N HIS A 108 3.75 -13.62 10.93
CA HIS A 108 4.70 -13.71 12.04
C HIS A 108 4.65 -12.41 12.87
N SER A 109 4.43 -12.55 14.18
CA SER A 109 4.51 -11.42 15.11
C SER A 109 5.92 -10.80 15.13
N PRO A 110 6.06 -9.48 15.00
CA PRO A 110 7.38 -8.85 14.94
C PRO A 110 8.24 -9.07 16.20
N SER A 111 9.49 -9.42 15.99
CA SER A 111 10.54 -9.67 16.99
C SER A 111 10.73 -8.48 17.93
N VAL A 112 10.71 -7.27 17.39
CA VAL A 112 10.88 -6.00 18.11
C VAL A 112 9.84 -5.82 19.22
N TYR A 113 8.60 -6.28 19.02
CA TYR A 113 7.56 -6.18 20.04
C TYR A 113 7.79 -7.15 21.20
N SER A 114 8.33 -8.34 20.92
CA SER A 114 8.73 -9.32 21.95
C SER A 114 9.87 -8.78 22.81
N GLU A 115 10.90 -8.22 22.18
CA GLU A 115 12.07 -7.68 22.87
C GLU A 115 11.73 -6.45 23.75
N ARG A 116 10.87 -5.55 23.27
CA ARG A 116 10.34 -4.43 24.10
C ARG A 116 9.58 -4.95 25.32
N LYS A 117 8.80 -6.02 25.19
CA LYS A 117 8.06 -6.62 26.30
C LYS A 117 9.00 -7.22 27.35
N LYS A 118 10.04 -7.95 26.94
CA LYS A 118 11.05 -8.51 27.84
C LYS A 118 11.81 -7.43 28.62
N ARG A 119 12.26 -6.37 27.95
CA ARG A 119 12.97 -5.25 28.62
C ARG A 119 12.10 -4.59 29.68
N LYS A 120 10.81 -4.39 29.41
CA LYS A 120 9.91 -3.75 30.36
C LYS A 120 9.72 -4.58 31.64
N ILE A 121 9.61 -5.91 31.51
CA ILE A 121 9.53 -6.84 32.65
C ILE A 121 10.81 -6.83 33.50
N LEU A 122 11.98 -6.59 32.88
CA LEU A 122 13.26 -6.55 33.58
C LEU A 122 13.55 -5.21 34.29
N THR A 123 12.80 -4.16 33.96
CA THR A 123 12.96 -2.80 34.52
C THR A 123 11.88 -2.42 35.52
N ASP A 124 10.85 -3.25 35.68
CA ASP A 124 9.75 -3.12 36.66
C ASP A 124 10.00 -4.07 37.85
#